data_AF-A0A976LMN5-F1
#
_entry.id   AF-A0A976LMN5-F1
#
_cell.length_a   1.000
_cell.length_b   1.000
_cell.length_c   1.000
_cell.angle_alpha   90.00
_cell.angle_beta   90.00
_cell.angle_gamma   90.00
#
_symmetry.space_group_name_H-M   'P 1'
#
loop_
_entity.id
_entity.type
_entity.pdbx_description
1 polymer ?
#
loop_
_entity_poly.entity_id
_entity_poly.type
_entity_poly.pdbx_seq_one_letter_code
_entity_poly.pdbx_strand_id
1 'polypeptide(L)'
;MKNAKRYVDIFDHNQLRHRIPAFADKRISEALGRNIESLVNCRIAGLELDVKLNQWIETVPYSLLRKFVSWGLLDGQRTEITKPLTEHISDYVKVLKAKRFSAGYIRHTQNRLKKIVQDCRFFYFRDITKTAVEIYIGKLIKEGLSATTAGHYLDCFKTFLNWAEQDQRIMKNPIAKMAKPARDSEKKGVLNPVQFVHLIKTTSERNILIGRSSGAGCALSSGRNDGASQKRAA
;
A
#
# COMPACT_ATOMS: atom_id res chain seq x y z
N MET A 1 22.78 -28.07 21.80
CA MET A 1 23.58 -28.08 20.55
C MET A 1 23.77 -26.66 20.07
N LYS A 2 25.01 -26.19 19.87
CA LYS A 2 25.28 -24.85 19.32
C LYS A 2 25.02 -24.89 17.81
N ASN A 3 24.05 -24.12 17.31
CA ASN A 3 23.83 -23.96 15.88
C ASN A 3 25.01 -23.19 15.28
N ALA A 4 25.90 -23.90 14.56
CA ALA A 4 26.96 -23.25 13.81
C ALA A 4 26.34 -22.38 12.70
N LYS A 5 26.60 -21.07 12.74
CA LYS A 5 26.17 -20.15 11.66
C LYS A 5 26.94 -20.53 10.39
N ARG A 6 26.24 -21.09 9.41
CA ARG A 6 26.79 -21.41 8.09
C ARG A 6 26.66 -20.20 7.17
N TYR A 7 27.59 -20.06 6.25
CA TYR A 7 27.62 -18.99 5.27
C TYR A 7 27.91 -19.54 3.88
N VAL A 8 27.29 -18.93 2.88
CA VAL A 8 27.64 -19.11 1.47
C VAL A 8 28.52 -17.93 1.09
N ASP A 9 29.74 -18.23 0.66
CA ASP A 9 30.69 -17.26 0.11
C ASP A 9 30.67 -17.39 -1.42
N ILE A 10 30.50 -16.27 -2.12
CA ILE A 10 30.47 -16.19 -3.59
C ILE A 10 31.33 -15.03 -4.07
N PHE A 11 31.70 -15.07 -5.35
CA PHE A 11 32.21 -13.93 -6.08
C PHE A 11 31.18 -13.54 -7.15
N ASP A 12 30.89 -12.25 -7.31
CA ASP A 12 30.03 -11.79 -8.39
C ASP A 12 30.78 -11.66 -9.73
N HIS A 13 30.08 -11.22 -10.77
CA HIS A 13 30.63 -11.02 -12.11
C HIS A 13 31.73 -9.94 -12.17
N ASN A 14 31.88 -9.12 -11.13
CA ASN A 14 32.95 -8.12 -10.98
C ASN A 14 34.07 -8.59 -10.04
N GLN A 15 34.10 -9.89 -9.69
CA GLN A 15 35.05 -10.49 -8.75
C GLN A 15 34.96 -9.92 -7.32
N LEU A 16 33.82 -9.32 -6.95
CA LEU A 16 33.59 -8.87 -5.58
C LEU A 16 33.06 -10.03 -4.74
N ARG A 17 33.69 -10.23 -3.58
CA ARG A 17 33.30 -11.27 -2.63
C ARG A 17 32.06 -10.87 -1.84
N HIS A 18 31.03 -11.70 -1.87
CA HIS A 18 29.83 -11.55 -1.04
C HIS A 18 29.65 -12.74 -0.11
N ARG A 19 29.21 -12.47 1.12
CA ARG A 19 28.91 -13.47 2.15
C ARG A 19 27.45 -13.40 2.58
N ILE A 20 26.76 -14.53 2.54
CA ILE A 20 25.32 -14.63 2.84
C ILE A 20 25.10 -15.67 3.94
N PRO A 21 24.27 -15.38 4.97
CA PRO A 21 23.84 -16.41 5.92
C PRO A 21 23.18 -17.58 5.18
N ALA A 22 23.65 -18.79 5.44
CA ALA A 22 23.13 -20.01 4.86
C ALA A 22 22.07 -20.67 5.76
N PHE A 23 21.44 -21.72 5.25
CA PHE A 23 20.48 -22.51 6.01
C PHE A 23 21.17 -23.37 7.08
N ALA A 24 20.40 -23.82 8.07
CA ALA A 24 20.91 -24.76 9.06
C ALA A 24 21.33 -26.09 8.40
N ASP A 25 20.61 -26.54 7.38
CA ASP A 25 20.95 -27.74 6.61
C ASP A 25 22.08 -27.47 5.60
N LYS A 26 23.07 -28.38 5.56
CA LYS A 26 24.24 -28.27 4.68
C LYS A 26 23.85 -28.41 3.20
N ARG A 27 23.00 -29.38 2.86
CA ARG A 27 22.61 -29.67 1.48
C ARG A 27 21.76 -28.53 0.89
N ILE A 28 20.86 -27.95 1.68
CA ILE A 28 20.09 -26.77 1.28
C ILE A 28 21.01 -25.55 1.08
N SER A 29 22.00 -25.37 1.95
CA SER A 29 23.00 -24.30 1.82
C SER A 29 23.86 -24.44 0.57
N GLU A 30 24.29 -25.65 0.22
CA GLU A 30 25.03 -25.92 -1.01
C GLU A 30 24.17 -25.70 -2.25
N ALA A 31 22.89 -26.08 -2.21
CA ALA A 31 21.96 -25.83 -3.30
C ALA A 31 21.74 -24.32 -3.54
N LEU A 32 21.62 -23.54 -2.46
CA LEU A 32 21.59 -22.08 -2.53
C LEU A 32 22.86 -21.54 -3.23
N GLY A 33 24.04 -22.00 -2.83
CA GLY A 33 25.31 -21.59 -3.45
C GLY A 33 25.37 -21.90 -4.94
N ARG A 34 25.03 -23.12 -5.35
CA ARG A 34 25.00 -23.52 -6.77
C ARG A 34 24.05 -22.66 -7.60
N ASN A 35 22.87 -22.33 -7.07
CA ASN A 35 21.92 -21.49 -7.80
C ASN A 35 22.42 -20.05 -7.95
N ILE A 36 23.11 -19.51 -6.93
CA ILE A 36 23.72 -18.17 -7.03
C ILE A 36 24.88 -18.16 -8.02
N GLU A 37 25.75 -19.17 -7.98
CA GLU A 37 26.81 -19.35 -8.98
C GLU A 37 26.23 -19.45 -10.40
N SER A 38 25.10 -20.14 -10.57
CA SER A 38 24.39 -20.18 -11.85
C SER A 38 23.94 -18.79 -12.31
N LEU A 39 23.42 -17.93 -11.40
CA LEU A 39 23.09 -16.53 -11.72
C LEU A 39 24.33 -15.74 -12.15
N VAL A 40 25.45 -15.92 -11.45
CA VAL A 40 26.72 -15.25 -11.77
C VAL A 40 27.20 -15.69 -13.15
N ASN A 41 27.18 -16.99 -13.44
CA ASN A 41 27.58 -17.54 -14.73
C ASN A 41 26.71 -17.03 -15.88
N CYS A 42 25.38 -17.00 -15.71
CA CYS A 42 24.47 -16.39 -16.68
C CYS A 42 24.82 -14.91 -16.93
N ARG A 43 25.11 -14.16 -15.86
CA ARG A 43 25.46 -12.74 -15.96
C ARG A 43 26.79 -12.51 -16.68
N ILE A 44 27.82 -13.31 -16.38
CA ILE A 44 29.12 -13.25 -17.06
C ILE A 44 28.96 -13.60 -18.54
N ALA A 45 28.18 -14.62 -18.86
CA ALA A 45 27.97 -15.09 -20.22
C ALA A 45 26.97 -14.26 -21.04
N GLY A 46 26.26 -13.30 -20.42
CA GLY A 46 25.19 -12.54 -21.07
C GLY A 46 23.98 -13.39 -21.46
N LEU A 47 23.78 -14.53 -20.80
CA LEU A 47 22.71 -15.49 -21.12
C LEU A 47 21.42 -15.18 -20.36
N GLU A 48 20.30 -15.53 -20.97
CA GLU A 48 19.01 -15.54 -20.27
C GLU A 48 18.98 -16.62 -19.18
N LEU A 49 18.16 -16.40 -18.15
CA LEU A 49 17.99 -17.37 -17.07
C LEU A 49 17.10 -18.50 -17.56
N ASP A 50 17.52 -19.74 -17.31
CA ASP A 50 16.71 -20.90 -17.65
C ASP A 50 15.41 -20.99 -16.81
N VAL A 51 14.50 -21.88 -17.22
CA VAL A 51 13.20 -22.06 -16.55
C VAL A 51 13.36 -22.44 -15.08
N LYS A 52 14.33 -23.30 -14.76
CA LYS A 52 14.56 -23.81 -13.40
C LYS A 52 15.06 -22.69 -12.47
N LEU A 53 15.93 -21.83 -12.97
CA LEU A 53 16.50 -20.72 -12.23
C LEU A 53 15.46 -19.61 -12.00
N ASN A 54 14.59 -19.36 -12.99
CA ASN A 54 13.43 -18.47 -12.81
C ASN A 54 12.46 -19.00 -11.74
N GLN A 55 12.10 -20.28 -11.79
CA GLN A 55 11.25 -20.91 -10.75
C GLN A 55 11.90 -20.81 -9.37
N TRP A 56 13.22 -21.01 -9.28
CA TRP A 56 13.92 -20.84 -8.02
C TRP A 56 13.85 -19.40 -7.52
N ILE A 57 14.08 -18.39 -8.37
CA ILE A 57 13.98 -16.96 -8.03
C ILE A 57 12.63 -16.63 -7.38
N GLU A 58 11.53 -17.19 -7.88
CA GLU A 58 10.20 -16.98 -7.31
C GLU A 58 10.06 -17.48 -5.87
N THR A 59 10.87 -18.46 -5.47
CA THR A 59 10.92 -19.00 -4.11
C THR A 59 11.87 -18.25 -3.18
N VAL A 60 12.78 -17.44 -3.73
CA VAL A 60 13.80 -16.74 -2.95
C VAL A 60 13.17 -15.58 -2.17
N PRO A 61 13.48 -15.41 -0.86
CA PRO A 61 13.00 -14.27 -0.10
C PRO A 61 13.42 -12.94 -0.73
N TYR A 62 12.49 -11.97 -0.76
CA TYR A 62 12.71 -10.65 -1.37
C TYR A 62 13.95 -9.92 -0.83
N SER A 63 14.27 -10.08 0.46
CA SER A 63 15.47 -9.49 1.06
C SER A 63 16.77 -9.96 0.41
N LEU A 64 16.81 -11.20 -0.05
CA LEU A 64 17.95 -11.78 -0.74
C LEU A 64 17.96 -11.38 -2.23
N LEU A 65 16.79 -11.33 -2.87
CA LEU A 65 16.65 -10.80 -4.25
C LEU A 65 17.15 -9.35 -4.37
N ARG A 66 16.86 -8.49 -3.38
CA ARG A 66 17.41 -7.13 -3.33
C ARG A 66 18.93 -7.11 -3.33
N LYS A 67 19.58 -8.06 -2.65
CA LYS A 67 21.05 -8.17 -2.66
C LYS A 67 21.54 -8.53 -4.05
N PHE A 68 20.91 -9.50 -4.71
CA PHE A 68 21.27 -9.90 -6.07
C PHE A 68 21.14 -8.74 -7.07
N VAL A 69 20.10 -7.91 -6.94
CA VAL A 69 19.98 -6.67 -7.73
C VAL A 69 21.07 -5.67 -7.39
N SER A 70 21.36 -5.44 -6.10
CA SER A 70 22.43 -4.52 -5.70
C SER A 70 23.82 -4.95 -6.16
N TRP A 71 24.02 -6.25 -6.38
CA TRP A 71 25.24 -6.83 -6.95
C TRP A 71 25.20 -6.93 -8.47
N GLY A 72 24.12 -6.47 -9.12
CA GLY A 72 23.94 -6.50 -10.57
C GLY A 72 23.75 -7.90 -11.16
N LEU A 73 23.36 -8.89 -10.36
CA LEU A 73 23.10 -10.28 -10.81
C LEU A 73 21.69 -10.45 -11.39
N LEU A 74 20.76 -9.59 -11.02
CA LEU A 74 19.37 -9.60 -11.50
C LEU A 74 18.92 -8.19 -11.87
N ASP A 75 18.02 -8.10 -12.85
CA ASP A 75 17.37 -6.85 -13.19
C ASP A 75 16.28 -6.49 -12.17
N GLY A 76 16.22 -5.22 -11.76
CA GLY A 76 15.32 -4.73 -10.72
C GLY A 76 13.84 -5.07 -10.97
N GLN A 77 13.41 -5.03 -12.23
CA GLN A 77 12.03 -5.35 -12.63
C GLN A 77 11.60 -6.77 -12.25
N ARG A 78 12.52 -7.75 -12.31
CA ARG A 78 12.23 -9.14 -11.91
C ARG A 78 11.96 -9.27 -10.41
N THR A 79 12.54 -8.39 -9.60
CA THR A 79 12.33 -8.40 -8.14
C THR A 79 11.06 -7.67 -7.70
N GLU A 80 10.52 -6.78 -8.52
CA GLU A 80 9.28 -6.08 -8.17
C GLU A 80 8.07 -7.03 -8.14
N ILE A 81 8.12 -8.13 -8.89
CA ILE A 81 7.10 -9.19 -8.89
C ILE A 81 7.06 -9.95 -7.56
N THR A 82 8.22 -10.20 -6.96
CA THR A 82 8.36 -10.94 -5.69
C THR A 82 8.29 -10.03 -4.47
N LYS A 83 8.17 -8.72 -4.67
CA LYS A 83 8.04 -7.73 -3.60
C LYS A 83 6.62 -7.70 -3.04
N PRO A 84 6.44 -7.74 -1.70
CA PRO A 84 5.12 -7.65 -1.10
C PRO A 84 4.43 -6.31 -1.36
N LEU A 85 3.09 -6.33 -1.46
CA LEU A 85 2.25 -5.13 -1.64
C LEU A 85 2.50 -4.08 -0.56
N THR A 86 2.81 -4.49 0.67
CA THR A 86 3.13 -3.55 1.77
C THR A 86 4.37 -2.71 1.47
N GLU A 87 5.37 -3.27 0.81
CA GLU A 87 6.57 -2.53 0.40
C GLU A 87 6.27 -1.62 -0.79
N HIS A 88 5.51 -2.11 -1.78
CA HIS A 88 5.03 -1.27 -2.90
C HIS A 88 4.21 -0.08 -2.41
N ILE A 89 3.34 -0.26 -1.41
CA ILE A 89 2.60 0.84 -0.78
C ILE A 89 3.57 1.84 -0.13
N SER A 90 4.63 1.36 0.53
CA SER A 90 5.63 2.25 1.12
C SER A 90 6.34 3.10 0.06
N ASP A 91 6.68 2.51 -1.09
CA ASP A 91 7.32 3.25 -2.17
C ASP A 91 6.36 4.23 -2.83
N TYR A 92 5.11 3.83 -3.04
CA TYR A 92 4.08 4.74 -3.52
C TYR A 92 3.90 5.94 -2.58
N VAL A 93 3.92 5.72 -1.26
CA VAL A 93 3.86 6.81 -0.27
C VAL A 93 5.07 7.73 -0.38
N LYS A 94 6.29 7.22 -0.64
CA LYS A 94 7.46 8.07 -0.91
C LYS A 94 7.26 8.93 -2.16
N VAL A 95 6.69 8.36 -3.23
CA VAL A 95 6.35 9.11 -4.45
C VAL A 95 5.33 10.21 -4.15
N LEU A 96 4.27 9.92 -3.39
CA LEU A 96 3.28 10.94 -3.01
C LEU A 96 3.89 12.07 -2.17
N LYS A 97 4.83 11.76 -1.27
CA LYS A 97 5.59 12.76 -0.49
C LYS A 97 6.47 13.62 -1.41
N ALA A 98 7.19 13.01 -2.34
CA ALA A 98 8.03 13.72 -3.30
C ALA A 98 7.21 14.67 -4.20
N LYS A 99 5.98 14.26 -4.57
CA LYS A 99 5.01 15.09 -5.28
C LYS A 99 4.34 16.18 -4.42
N ARG A 100 4.72 16.32 -3.15
CA ARG A 100 4.22 17.34 -2.20
C ARG A 100 2.70 17.31 -2.00
N PHE A 101 2.07 16.14 -2.07
CA PHE A 101 0.67 15.99 -1.65
C PHE A 101 0.51 16.29 -0.16
N SER A 102 -0.70 16.71 0.25
CA SER A 102 -0.97 17.04 1.65
C SER A 102 -0.80 15.83 2.57
N ALA A 103 -0.33 16.06 3.80
CA ALA A 103 -0.12 15.00 4.79
C ALA A 103 -1.41 14.21 5.08
N GLY A 104 -2.55 14.91 5.11
CA GLY A 104 -3.87 14.30 5.25
C GLY A 104 -4.19 13.33 4.11
N TYR A 105 -3.97 13.74 2.85
CA TYR A 105 -4.18 12.89 1.68
C TYR A 105 -3.29 11.63 1.74
N ILE A 106 -1.99 11.80 2.01
CA ILE A 106 -1.04 10.69 2.08
C ILE A 106 -1.46 9.68 3.15
N ARG A 107 -1.84 10.17 4.34
CA ARG A 107 -2.32 9.32 5.44
C ARG A 107 -3.57 8.54 5.06
N HIS A 108 -4.58 9.20 4.46
CA HIS A 108 -5.81 8.52 4.05
C HIS A 108 -5.55 7.47 2.96
N THR A 109 -4.72 7.79 1.97
CA THR A 109 -4.33 6.84 0.92
C THR A 109 -3.60 5.65 1.51
N GLN A 110 -2.58 5.86 2.36
CA GLN A 110 -1.84 4.77 3.00
C GLN A 110 -2.74 3.86 3.84
N ASN A 111 -3.63 4.44 4.66
CA ASN A 111 -4.52 3.67 5.52
C ASN A 111 -5.52 2.83 4.72
N ARG A 112 -6.12 3.41 3.68
CA ARG A 112 -7.06 2.66 2.82
C ARG A 112 -6.36 1.53 2.07
N LEU A 113 -5.17 1.79 1.51
CA LEU A 113 -4.38 0.77 0.81
C LEU A 113 -3.98 -0.38 1.74
N LYS A 114 -3.49 -0.07 2.95
CA LYS A 114 -3.16 -1.11 3.94
C LYS A 114 -4.39 -1.93 4.32
N LYS A 115 -5.52 -1.27 4.56
CA LYS A 115 -6.75 -1.94 4.98
C LYS A 115 -7.31 -2.88 3.91
N ILE A 116 -7.40 -2.46 2.64
CA ILE A 116 -7.88 -3.35 1.57
C ILE A 116 -6.94 -4.53 1.33
N VAL A 117 -5.62 -4.31 1.36
CA VAL A 117 -4.63 -5.38 1.20
C VAL A 117 -4.71 -6.39 2.34
N GLN A 118 -4.88 -5.92 3.58
CA GLN A 118 -5.04 -6.77 4.75
C GLN A 118 -6.36 -7.54 4.76
N ASP A 119 -7.49 -6.85 4.55
CA ASP A 119 -8.83 -7.45 4.65
C ASP A 119 -9.08 -8.45 3.51
N CYS A 120 -8.51 -8.22 2.32
CA CYS A 120 -8.56 -9.15 1.19
C CYS A 120 -7.43 -10.19 1.19
N ARG A 121 -6.49 -10.11 2.14
CA ARG A 121 -5.30 -11.00 2.23
C ARG A 121 -4.45 -11.02 0.97
N PHE A 122 -4.31 -9.88 0.30
CA PHE A 122 -3.41 -9.77 -0.84
C PHE A 122 -1.97 -9.62 -0.35
N PHE A 123 -1.05 -10.48 -0.79
CA PHE A 123 0.37 -10.37 -0.47
C PHE A 123 1.16 -9.82 -1.65
N TYR A 124 0.81 -10.24 -2.86
CA TYR A 124 1.44 -9.86 -4.12
C TYR A 124 0.41 -9.28 -5.10
N PHE A 125 0.89 -8.62 -6.16
CA PHE A 125 0.00 -8.12 -7.22
C PHE A 125 -0.84 -9.23 -7.87
N ARG A 126 -0.29 -10.44 -8.02
CA ARG A 126 -0.98 -11.60 -8.59
C ARG A 126 -2.19 -12.08 -7.78
N ASP A 127 -2.25 -11.74 -6.48
CA ASP A 127 -3.37 -12.14 -5.63
C ASP A 127 -4.61 -11.27 -5.87
N ILE A 128 -4.44 -10.12 -6.53
CA ILE A 128 -5.49 -9.12 -6.73
C ILE A 128 -6.41 -9.57 -7.86
N THR A 129 -7.65 -9.89 -7.51
CA THR A 129 -8.71 -10.17 -8.48
C THR A 129 -9.81 -9.12 -8.42
N LYS A 130 -10.44 -8.85 -9.57
CA LYS A 130 -11.59 -7.94 -9.67
C LYS A 130 -12.72 -8.37 -8.72
N THR A 131 -13.05 -9.65 -8.72
CA THR A 131 -14.12 -10.23 -7.89
C THR A 131 -13.86 -10.03 -6.39
N ALA A 132 -12.64 -10.26 -5.91
CA ALA A 132 -12.32 -10.05 -4.50
C ALA A 132 -12.48 -8.58 -4.08
N VAL A 133 -12.12 -7.64 -4.95
CA VAL A 133 -12.33 -6.21 -4.70
C VAL A 133 -13.81 -5.85 -4.71
N GLU A 134 -14.62 -6.37 -5.65
CA GLU A 134 -16.08 -6.14 -5.68
C GLU A 134 -16.76 -6.63 -4.40
N ILE A 135 -16.43 -7.85 -3.96
CA ILE A 135 -16.95 -8.42 -2.71
C ILE A 135 -16.56 -7.55 -1.51
N TYR A 136 -15.31 -7.09 -1.44
CA TYR A 136 -14.84 -6.23 -0.35
C TYR A 136 -15.57 -4.89 -0.31
N ILE A 137 -15.78 -4.23 -1.47
CA ILE A 137 -16.54 -2.98 -1.52
C ILE A 137 -17.99 -3.18 -1.08
N GLY A 138 -18.65 -4.26 -1.51
CA GLY A 138 -20.00 -4.62 -1.05
C GLY A 138 -20.04 -4.88 0.47
N LYS A 139 -19.02 -5.57 1.01
CA LYS A 139 -18.87 -5.81 2.45
C LYS A 139 -18.79 -4.50 3.25
N LEU A 140 -17.97 -3.54 2.81
CA LEU A 140 -17.84 -2.25 3.49
C LEU A 140 -19.18 -1.51 3.59
N ILE A 141 -19.97 -1.52 2.51
CA ILE A 141 -21.30 -0.90 2.49
C ILE A 141 -22.25 -1.63 3.46
N LYS A 142 -22.24 -2.96 3.44
CA LYS A 142 -23.03 -3.78 4.36
C LYS A 142 -22.68 -3.54 5.84
N GLU A 143 -21.42 -3.24 6.14
CA GLU A 143 -20.93 -2.89 7.47
C GLU A 143 -21.21 -1.42 7.87
N GLY A 144 -21.93 -0.67 7.05
CA GLY A 144 -22.43 0.67 7.37
C GLY A 144 -21.59 1.83 6.83
N LEU A 145 -20.59 1.58 5.98
CA LEU A 145 -19.91 2.67 5.27
C LEU A 145 -20.80 3.20 4.15
N SER A 146 -20.84 4.53 3.98
CA SER A 146 -21.52 5.11 2.82
C SER A 146 -20.89 4.65 1.50
N ALA A 147 -21.70 4.54 0.45
CA ALA A 147 -21.24 4.19 -0.89
C ALA A 147 -20.13 5.14 -1.37
N THR A 148 -20.21 6.42 -0.99
CA THR A 148 -19.15 7.40 -1.25
C THR A 148 -17.82 6.99 -0.59
N THR A 149 -17.85 6.60 0.68
CA THR A 149 -16.65 6.20 1.43
C THR A 149 -16.06 4.92 0.87
N ALA A 150 -16.90 3.92 0.57
CA ALA A 150 -16.48 2.68 -0.07
C ALA A 150 -15.86 2.96 -1.46
N GLY A 151 -16.44 3.87 -2.24
CA GLY A 151 -15.88 4.36 -3.50
C GLY A 151 -14.47 4.95 -3.36
N HIS A 152 -14.17 5.65 -2.25
CA HIS A 152 -12.82 6.16 -1.99
C HIS A 152 -11.78 5.06 -1.76
N TYR A 153 -12.15 3.90 -1.22
CA TYR A 153 -11.23 2.74 -1.15
C TYR A 153 -10.89 2.25 -2.54
N LEU A 154 -11.91 2.05 -3.39
CA LEU A 154 -11.74 1.61 -4.76
C LEU A 154 -10.88 2.58 -5.58
N ASP A 155 -11.13 3.89 -5.46
CA ASP A 155 -10.34 4.92 -6.14
C ASP A 155 -8.88 4.90 -5.73
N CYS A 156 -8.61 4.93 -4.42
CA CYS A 156 -7.23 4.88 -3.91
C CYS A 156 -6.50 3.63 -4.42
N PHE A 157 -7.16 2.47 -4.42
CA PHE A 157 -6.55 1.23 -4.87
C PHE A 157 -6.31 1.22 -6.39
N LYS A 158 -7.26 1.73 -7.19
CA LYS A 158 -7.06 1.90 -8.64
C LYS A 158 -5.91 2.84 -8.95
N THR A 159 -5.82 3.99 -8.29
CA THR A 159 -4.73 4.95 -8.54
C THR A 159 -3.37 4.35 -8.19
N PHE A 160 -3.29 3.59 -7.10
CA PHE A 160 -2.07 2.84 -6.75
C PHE A 160 -1.70 1.81 -7.82
N LEU A 161 -2.66 1.02 -8.32
CA LEU A 161 -2.39 0.01 -9.36
C LEU A 161 -2.05 0.64 -10.72
N ASN A 162 -2.64 1.78 -11.06
CA ASN A 162 -2.24 2.54 -12.24
C ASN A 162 -0.79 3.05 -12.12
N TRP A 163 -0.37 3.51 -10.94
CA TRP A 163 1.04 3.85 -10.69
C TRP A 163 1.94 2.63 -10.84
N ALA A 164 1.55 1.47 -10.29
CA ALA A 164 2.32 0.24 -10.42
C ALA A 164 2.44 -0.22 -11.89
N GLU A 165 1.39 -0.03 -12.70
CA GLU A 165 1.41 -0.31 -14.15
C GLU A 165 2.36 0.67 -14.88
N GLN A 166 2.27 1.97 -14.58
CA GLN A 166 3.15 2.98 -15.18
C GLN A 166 4.63 2.78 -14.83
N ASP A 167 4.92 2.33 -13.61
CA ASP A 167 6.27 1.99 -13.13
C ASP A 167 6.72 0.59 -13.57
N GLN A 168 5.93 -0.07 -14.43
CA GLN A 168 6.19 -1.41 -14.98
C GLN A 168 6.40 -2.51 -13.91
N ARG A 169 5.74 -2.37 -12.76
CA ARG A 169 5.71 -3.39 -11.69
C ARG A 169 4.66 -4.46 -11.94
N ILE A 170 3.60 -4.09 -12.67
CA ILE A 170 2.56 -4.99 -13.17
C ILE A 170 2.34 -4.72 -14.65
N MET A 171 1.89 -5.73 -15.39
CA MET A 171 1.61 -5.60 -16.83
C MET A 171 0.36 -4.75 -17.09
N LYS A 172 -0.66 -4.87 -16.22
CA LYS A 172 -1.94 -4.18 -16.38
C LYS A 172 -2.67 -4.10 -15.05
N ASN A 173 -3.35 -2.99 -14.78
CA ASN A 173 -4.24 -2.87 -13.62
C ASN A 173 -5.48 -3.80 -13.77
N PRO A 174 -5.65 -4.80 -12.88
CA PRO A 174 -6.76 -5.76 -12.95
C PRO A 174 -8.15 -5.14 -12.69
N ILE A 175 -8.21 -3.96 -12.07
CA ILE A 175 -9.46 -3.29 -11.68
C ILE A 175 -9.69 -1.95 -12.38
N ALA A 176 -8.94 -1.66 -13.45
CA ALA A 176 -9.02 -0.39 -14.17
C ALA A 176 -10.46 -0.04 -14.61
N LYS A 177 -11.23 -1.04 -15.05
CA LYS A 177 -12.59 -0.88 -15.59
C LYS A 177 -13.71 -1.04 -14.55
N MET A 178 -13.41 -1.20 -13.27
CA MET A 178 -14.46 -1.31 -12.24
C MET A 178 -15.26 -0.01 -12.14
N ALA A 179 -16.58 -0.08 -11.98
CA ALA A 179 -17.39 1.10 -11.66
C ALA A 179 -17.37 1.39 -10.15
N LYS A 180 -17.59 2.65 -9.76
CA LYS A 180 -17.82 2.99 -8.35
C LYS A 180 -19.25 2.61 -7.95
N PRO A 181 -19.51 2.28 -6.68
CA PRO A 181 -20.87 2.15 -6.20
C PRO A 181 -21.64 3.46 -6.40
N ALA A 182 -22.94 3.34 -6.68
CA ALA A 182 -23.82 4.49 -6.84
C ALA A 182 -23.86 5.31 -5.55
N ARG A 183 -23.81 6.63 -5.68
CA ARG A 183 -23.81 7.54 -4.53
C ARG A 183 -25.17 7.44 -3.82
N ASP A 184 -25.12 7.24 -2.52
CA ASP A 184 -26.27 7.07 -1.61
C ASP A 184 -26.69 8.35 -0.89
N SER A 185 -25.86 9.40 -0.94
CA SER A 185 -26.15 10.66 -0.26
C SER A 185 -27.14 11.51 -1.04
N GLU A 186 -28.16 12.01 -0.36
CA GLU A 186 -29.02 13.09 -0.87
C GLU A 186 -28.22 14.35 -1.21
N LYS A 187 -28.72 15.12 -2.18
CA LYS A 187 -28.13 16.42 -2.51
C LYS A 187 -28.30 17.34 -1.31
N LYS A 188 -27.20 17.84 -0.75
CA LYS A 188 -27.26 18.88 0.28
C LYS A 188 -27.98 20.11 -0.30
N GLY A 189 -28.98 20.60 0.43
CA GLY A 189 -29.73 21.80 0.05
C GLY A 189 -28.83 23.04 0.02
N VAL A 190 -29.22 24.02 -0.80
CA VAL A 190 -28.58 25.34 -0.84
C VAL A 190 -29.13 26.18 0.31
N LEU A 191 -28.26 26.96 0.96
CA LEU A 191 -28.66 27.88 2.02
C LEU A 191 -29.62 28.92 1.46
N ASN A 192 -30.89 28.85 1.84
CA ASN A 192 -31.90 29.77 1.34
C ASN A 192 -31.83 31.13 2.08
N PRO A 193 -32.43 32.22 1.55
CA PRO A 193 -32.34 33.54 2.16
C PRO A 193 -32.85 33.58 3.61
N VAL A 194 -33.90 32.82 3.93
CA VAL A 194 -34.46 32.76 5.29
C VAL A 194 -33.47 32.09 6.26
N GLN A 195 -32.87 30.98 5.85
CA GLN A 195 -31.84 30.27 6.61
C GLN A 195 -30.58 31.12 6.76
N PHE A 196 -30.22 31.92 5.76
CA PHE A 196 -29.09 32.85 5.84
C PHE A 196 -29.35 33.95 6.88
N VAL A 197 -30.51 34.60 6.85
CA VAL A 197 -30.89 35.60 7.86
C VAL A 197 -30.90 34.99 9.26
N HIS A 198 -31.46 33.78 9.41
CA HIS A 198 -31.48 33.07 10.68
C HIS A 198 -30.07 32.75 11.19
N LEU A 199 -29.16 32.33 10.30
CA LEU A 199 -27.75 32.09 10.63
C LEU A 199 -27.09 33.35 11.20
N ILE A 200 -27.21 34.48 10.50
CA ILE A 200 -26.59 35.76 10.91
C ILE A 200 -27.14 36.24 12.26
N LYS A 201 -28.45 36.19 12.46
CA LYS A 201 -29.07 36.58 13.74
C LYS A 201 -28.55 35.72 14.88
N THR A 202 -28.59 34.39 14.70
CA THR A 202 -28.18 33.44 15.74
C THR A 202 -26.71 33.57 16.11
N THR A 203 -25.81 33.77 15.13
CA THR A 203 -24.37 33.93 15.40
C THR A 203 -24.06 35.26 16.09
N SER A 204 -24.77 36.33 15.71
CA SER A 204 -24.64 37.66 16.34
C SER A 204 -25.13 37.64 17.79
N GLU A 205 -26.34 37.13 18.04
CA GLU A 205 -26.95 37.07 19.38
C GLU A 205 -26.14 36.21 20.36
N ARG A 206 -25.55 35.12 19.88
CA ARG A 206 -24.74 34.22 20.70
C ARG A 206 -23.26 34.58 20.73
N ASN A 207 -22.87 35.68 20.09
CA ASN A 207 -21.48 36.14 19.96
C ASN A 207 -20.51 35.02 19.53
N ILE A 208 -20.94 34.19 18.56
CA ILE A 208 -20.16 33.05 18.07
C ILE A 208 -19.12 33.55 17.08
N LEU A 209 -17.86 33.61 17.50
CA LEU A 209 -16.72 33.95 16.65
C LEU A 209 -16.07 32.68 16.12
N ILE A 210 -16.25 32.37 14.83
CA ILE A 210 -15.50 31.31 14.15
C ILE A 210 -14.22 31.94 13.59
N GLY A 211 -13.09 31.68 14.26
CA GLY A 211 -11.78 32.12 13.78
C GLY A 211 -11.40 31.48 12.45
N ARG A 212 -10.37 32.01 11.78
CA ARG A 212 -9.78 31.37 10.59
C ARG A 212 -9.25 29.99 10.97
N SER A 213 -10.03 28.96 10.71
CA SER A 213 -9.58 27.57 10.80
C SER A 213 -8.77 27.24 9.56
N SER A 214 -7.44 27.16 9.71
CA SER A 214 -6.63 26.42 8.73
C SER A 214 -7.11 24.96 8.73
N GLY A 215 -7.05 24.28 7.58
CA GLY A 215 -7.62 22.93 7.41
C GLY A 215 -7.12 21.84 8.36
N ALA A 216 -6.15 22.14 9.24
CA ALA A 216 -5.71 21.29 10.33
C ALA A 216 -6.65 21.29 11.56
N GLY A 217 -7.43 22.36 11.78
CA GLY A 217 -8.29 22.53 12.97
C GLY A 217 -9.62 21.77 12.94
N CYS A 218 -10.13 21.38 11.77
CA CYS A 218 -11.42 20.70 11.64
C CYS A 218 -11.45 19.24 12.16
N ALA A 219 -10.29 18.64 12.47
CA ALA A 219 -10.21 17.25 12.92
C ALA A 219 -10.50 17.06 14.43
N LEU A 220 -10.58 18.14 15.21
CA LEU A 220 -10.70 18.08 16.67
C LEU A 220 -12.11 18.37 17.21
N SER A 221 -13.05 18.83 16.40
CA SER A 221 -14.43 19.14 16.85
C SER A 221 -15.44 18.00 16.66
N SER A 222 -15.04 16.84 16.15
CA SER A 222 -15.90 15.66 16.00
C SER A 222 -15.91 14.75 17.24
N GLY A 223 -15.88 15.33 18.44
CA GLY A 223 -15.91 14.63 19.72
C GLY A 223 -17.31 14.64 20.33
N ARG A 224 -17.93 13.45 20.35
CA ARG A 224 -19.06 12.95 21.17
C ARG A 224 -19.78 13.96 22.09
N ASN A 225 -21.06 14.16 21.80
CA ASN A 225 -22.00 14.73 22.75
C ASN A 225 -22.51 13.61 23.68
N ASP A 226 -21.77 13.33 24.75
CA ASP A 226 -22.25 12.46 25.85
C ASP A 226 -23.08 13.33 26.80
N GLY A 227 -24.38 13.02 26.89
CA GLY A 227 -25.29 13.70 27.79
C GLY A 227 -24.98 13.40 29.25
N ALA A 228 -24.94 14.42 30.08
CA ALA A 228 -25.06 14.29 31.53
C ALA A 228 -25.88 15.45 32.10
N SER A 229 -26.91 15.04 32.84
CA SER A 229 -28.05 15.78 33.32
C SER A 229 -27.74 16.89 34.32
N GLN A 230 -28.64 17.85 34.31
CA GLN A 230 -28.91 18.86 35.32
C GLN A 230 -28.88 18.30 36.75
N LYS A 231 -28.20 18.98 37.66
CA LYS A 231 -28.64 19.11 39.05
C LYS A 231 -28.76 20.60 39.39
N ARG A 232 -29.99 21.02 39.63
CA ARG A 232 -30.35 22.30 40.24
C ARG A 232 -29.98 22.29 41.71
N ALA A 233 -29.58 23.46 42.20
CA ALA A 233 -29.43 23.79 43.60
C ALA A 233 -30.79 23.74 44.34
N ALA A 234 -30.73 23.23 45.57
CA ALA A 234 -31.47 23.71 46.73
C ALA A 234 -30.47 23.71 47.89
#